data_AF-A0A7R9QKB5-F1
#
_entry.id   AF-A0A7R9QKB5-F1
#
_cell.length_a   1.000
_cell.length_b   1.000
_cell.length_c   1.000
_cell.angle_alpha   90.00
_cell.angle_beta   90.00
_cell.angle_gamma   90.00
#
_symmetry.space_group_name_H-M   'P 1'
#
loop_
_entity.id
_entity.type
_entity.pdbx_description
1 polymer ?
#
loop_
_entity_poly.entity_id
_entity_poly.type
_entity_poly.pdbx_seq_one_letter_code
_entity_poly.pdbx_strand_id
1 'polypeptide(L)'
;KSLDIILKKMKHKMVENMSTTTADALGLSRAILCNDNLIKKLDELERNEYIYRGLMDHTKHVSILYANSKLNTQILNILVNCKAFGDIFAEIGVKEPQPQASEAFSKFGETHRSIEKSGQTMLSSIKPMISDLNTYLNKAIPDTKLTIKKYADVKFEYLSYCLKVKEMDDEEYTYQALQEPLYRVETGNYEYR
;
A
#
# COMPACT_ATOMS: atom_id res chain seq x y z
N LYS A 1 -11.10 -6.12 -32.27
CA LYS A 1 -11.96 -6.69 -31.20
C LYS A 1 -13.40 -6.67 -31.67
N SER A 2 -14.16 -7.75 -31.48
CA SER A 2 -15.58 -7.78 -31.83
C SER A 2 -16.43 -7.08 -30.76
N LEU A 3 -17.62 -6.61 -31.13
CA LEU A 3 -18.59 -6.00 -30.21
C LEU A 3 -18.97 -6.96 -29.07
N ASP A 4 -19.11 -8.25 -29.39
CA ASP A 4 -19.40 -9.31 -28.44
C ASP A 4 -18.37 -9.41 -27.31
N ILE A 5 -17.07 -9.43 -27.64
CA ILE A 5 -15.98 -9.45 -26.64
C ILE A 5 -15.98 -8.17 -25.79
N ILE A 6 -16.31 -7.02 -26.37
CA ILE A 6 -16.41 -5.76 -25.62
C ILE A 6 -17.56 -5.82 -24.61
N LEU A 7 -18.73 -6.29 -25.01
CA LEU A 7 -19.91 -6.43 -24.14
C LEU A 7 -19.66 -7.43 -23.01
N LYS A 8 -19.06 -8.58 -23.30
CA LYS A 8 -18.65 -9.58 -22.30
C LYS A 8 -17.66 -8.98 -21.29
N LYS A 9 -16.66 -8.22 -21.75
CA LYS A 9 -15.69 -7.54 -20.88
C LYS A 9 -16.36 -6.49 -19.99
N MET A 10 -17.32 -5.73 -20.52
CA MET A 10 -18.11 -4.77 -19.73
C MET A 10 -18.95 -5.47 -18.65
N LYS A 11 -19.60 -6.59 -18.98
CA LYS A 11 -20.32 -7.42 -18.00
C LYS A 11 -19.40 -7.87 -16.87
N HIS A 12 -18.22 -8.40 -17.20
CA HIS A 12 -17.26 -8.86 -16.18
C HIS A 12 -16.85 -7.73 -15.22
N LYS A 13 -16.58 -6.52 -15.73
CA LYS A 13 -16.26 -5.34 -14.90
C LYS A 13 -17.43 -4.91 -14.00
N MET A 14 -18.66 -5.01 -14.49
CA MET A 14 -19.85 -4.65 -13.72
C MET A 14 -20.11 -5.64 -12.60
N VAL A 15 -20.01 -6.94 -12.90
CA VAL A 15 -20.28 -8.03 -11.96
C VAL A 15 -19.21 -8.16 -10.88
N GLU A 16 -17.95 -7.80 -11.17
CA GLU A 16 -16.85 -7.84 -10.20
C GLU A 16 -17.13 -7.00 -8.94
N ASN A 17 -17.78 -5.84 -9.11
CA ASN A 17 -18.08 -4.92 -8.00
C ASN A 17 -19.44 -5.20 -7.33
N MET A 18 -20.15 -6.26 -7.72
CA MET A 18 -21.47 -6.60 -7.20
C MET A 18 -21.41 -7.72 -6.17
N SER A 19 -22.27 -7.60 -5.13
CA SER A 19 -22.49 -8.71 -4.20
C SER A 19 -23.05 -9.93 -4.95
N THR A 20 -22.83 -11.13 -4.41
CA THR A 20 -23.45 -12.38 -4.89
C THR A 20 -24.95 -12.20 -5.09
N THR A 21 -25.63 -11.75 -4.04
CA THR A 21 -27.07 -11.59 -3.99
C THR A 21 -27.58 -10.58 -5.02
N THR A 22 -26.86 -9.48 -5.23
CA THR A 22 -27.23 -8.47 -6.24
C THR A 22 -27.06 -9.00 -7.66
N ALA A 23 -25.96 -9.70 -7.95
CA ALA A 23 -25.72 -10.27 -9.26
C ALA A 23 -26.76 -11.36 -9.59
N ASP A 24 -27.06 -12.24 -8.64
CA ASP A 24 -28.06 -13.30 -8.80
C ASP A 24 -29.47 -12.71 -8.99
N ALA A 25 -29.82 -11.66 -8.25
CA ALA A 25 -31.10 -10.96 -8.42
C ALA A 25 -31.24 -10.29 -9.80
N LEU A 26 -30.12 -9.93 -10.44
CA LEU A 26 -30.07 -9.37 -11.79
C LEU A 26 -29.85 -10.44 -12.88
N GLY A 27 -29.76 -11.73 -12.52
CA GLY A 27 -29.49 -12.81 -13.47
C GLY A 27 -28.05 -12.83 -14.02
N LEU A 28 -27.12 -12.09 -13.42
CA LEU A 28 -25.76 -11.95 -13.92
C LEU A 28 -24.85 -13.08 -13.43
N SER A 29 -24.49 -14.01 -14.33
CA SER A 29 -23.58 -15.11 -14.01
C SER A 29 -22.18 -14.64 -13.59
N ARG A 30 -21.66 -15.18 -12.48
CA ARG A 30 -20.34 -14.83 -11.91
C ARG A 30 -19.28 -15.95 -11.94
N ALA A 31 -19.58 -17.10 -12.54
CA ALA A 31 -18.88 -18.37 -12.31
C ALA A 31 -17.34 -18.36 -12.51
N ILE A 32 -16.79 -17.39 -13.24
CA ILE A 32 -15.35 -17.29 -13.52
C ILE A 32 -14.64 -16.19 -12.68
N LEU A 33 -15.40 -15.39 -11.92
CA LEU A 33 -14.91 -14.20 -11.20
C LEU A 33 -14.81 -14.39 -9.68
N CYS A 34 -15.50 -15.38 -9.12
CA CYS A 34 -15.52 -15.61 -7.68
C CYS A 34 -14.20 -16.25 -7.23
N ASN A 35 -13.46 -15.58 -6.33
CA ASN A 35 -12.17 -15.98 -5.75
C ASN A 35 -10.90 -15.50 -6.46
N ASP A 36 -10.89 -14.27 -7.00
CA ASP A 36 -9.63 -13.67 -7.41
C ASP A 36 -8.75 -13.34 -6.19
N ASN A 37 -7.68 -14.12 -5.99
CA ASN A 37 -6.68 -13.84 -4.96
C ASN A 37 -6.01 -12.48 -5.14
N LEU A 38 -5.97 -11.95 -6.37
CA LEU A 38 -5.39 -10.64 -6.63
C LEU A 38 -6.23 -9.51 -6.06
N ILE A 39 -7.57 -9.62 -6.08
CA ILE A 39 -8.47 -8.65 -5.44
C ILE A 39 -8.24 -8.65 -3.93
N LYS A 40 -8.17 -9.84 -3.31
CA LYS A 40 -7.86 -9.96 -1.87
C LYS A 40 -6.52 -9.31 -1.52
N LYS A 41 -5.50 -9.50 -2.37
CA LYS A 41 -4.19 -8.87 -2.19
C LYS A 41 -4.20 -7.36 -2.42
N LEU A 42 -5.05 -6.87 -3.33
CA LEU A 42 -5.29 -5.44 -3.50
C LEU A 42 -5.95 -4.85 -2.24
N ASP A 43 -6.99 -5.48 -1.70
CA ASP A 43 -7.66 -5.03 -0.47
C ASP A 43 -6.71 -5.02 0.74
N GLU A 44 -5.83 -6.01 0.85
CA GLU A 44 -4.74 -6.03 1.84
C GLU A 44 -3.77 -4.87 1.62
N LEU A 45 -3.36 -4.61 0.37
CA LEU A 45 -2.48 -3.48 0.02
C LEU A 45 -3.12 -2.13 0.39
N GLU A 46 -4.42 -1.96 0.14
CA GLU A 46 -5.15 -0.73 0.46
C GLU A 46 -5.33 -0.51 1.96
N ARG A 47 -5.60 -1.57 2.73
CA ARG A 47 -5.58 -1.50 4.20
C ARG A 47 -4.20 -1.15 4.72
N ASN A 48 -3.16 -1.78 4.19
CA ASN A 48 -1.78 -1.48 4.58
C ASN A 48 -1.41 -0.04 4.23
N GLU A 49 -1.78 0.44 3.04
CA GLU A 49 -1.62 1.83 2.64
C GLU A 49 -2.30 2.79 3.64
N TYR A 50 -3.54 2.51 4.04
CA TYR A 50 -4.26 3.33 5.01
C TYR A 50 -3.53 3.40 6.36
N ILE A 51 -3.10 2.25 6.89
CA ILE A 51 -2.33 2.18 8.14
C ILE A 51 -1.02 2.95 8.01
N TYR A 52 -0.26 2.73 6.93
CA TYR A 52 1.02 3.38 6.71
C TYR A 52 0.89 4.87 6.42
N ARG A 53 -0.18 5.31 5.75
CA ARG A 53 -0.51 6.74 5.61
C ARG A 53 -0.85 7.33 6.96
N GLY A 54 -1.64 6.66 7.80
CA GLY A 54 -1.93 7.10 9.16
C GLY A 54 -0.67 7.22 10.02
N LEU A 55 0.21 6.22 9.95
CA LEU A 55 1.52 6.26 10.58
C LEU A 55 2.34 7.42 10.04
N MET A 56 2.43 7.56 8.71
CA MET A 56 3.14 8.66 8.07
C MET A 56 2.51 10.01 8.40
N ASP A 57 1.19 10.11 8.62
CA ASP A 57 0.48 11.35 8.94
C ASP A 57 0.71 11.76 10.41
N HIS A 58 0.69 10.81 11.34
CA HIS A 58 1.21 11.03 12.70
C HIS A 58 2.67 11.44 12.66
N THR A 59 3.45 10.78 11.80
CA THR A 59 4.82 11.13 11.52
C THR A 59 4.92 12.34 10.58
N LYS A 60 3.84 12.95 10.07
CA LYS A 60 3.83 14.18 9.23
C LYS A 60 3.62 15.41 10.08
N HIS A 61 3.06 15.30 11.27
CA HIS A 61 3.42 16.25 12.32
C HIS A 61 4.95 16.30 12.50
N VAL A 62 5.64 15.17 12.31
CA VAL A 62 7.12 15.04 12.26
C VAL A 62 7.73 15.26 10.85
N SER A 63 6.97 15.13 9.76
CA SER A 63 7.46 15.16 8.35
C SER A 63 7.18 16.46 7.60
N ILE A 64 6.13 17.23 7.92
CA ILE A 64 6.08 18.68 7.63
C ILE A 64 7.27 19.38 8.31
N LEU A 65 7.70 18.81 9.43
CA LEU A 65 8.88 19.15 10.21
C LEU A 65 10.22 18.56 9.67
N TYR A 66 10.17 17.62 8.71
CA TYR A 66 11.35 17.08 8.02
C TYR A 66 11.56 17.72 6.64
N ALA A 67 10.46 18.07 5.95
CA ALA A 67 10.48 18.85 4.71
C ALA A 67 10.85 20.33 4.95
N ASN A 68 10.55 20.87 6.14
CA ASN A 68 11.09 22.14 6.60
C ASN A 68 12.18 21.86 7.62
N SER A 69 13.41 22.32 7.37
CA SER A 69 14.60 22.28 8.24
C SER A 69 14.36 22.30 9.77
N LYS A 70 13.29 22.93 10.23
CA LYS A 70 12.96 23.24 11.61
C LYS A 70 13.05 22.10 12.62
N LEU A 71 12.50 20.89 12.42
CA LEU A 71 12.62 19.83 13.46
C LEU A 71 13.96 19.13 13.44
N ASN A 72 14.51 18.85 12.26
CA ASN A 72 15.87 18.34 12.14
C ASN A 72 16.85 19.34 12.81
N THR A 73 16.68 20.64 12.56
CA THR A 73 17.42 21.71 13.25
C THR A 73 17.13 21.74 14.75
N GLN A 74 15.88 21.58 15.21
CA GLN A 74 15.55 21.56 16.64
C GLN A 74 16.17 20.37 17.36
N ILE A 75 16.07 19.17 16.79
CA ILE A 75 16.68 17.96 17.38
C ILE A 75 18.20 18.11 17.37
N LEU A 76 18.80 18.53 16.26
CA LEU A 76 20.24 18.80 16.20
C LEU A 76 20.66 19.85 17.23
N ASN A 77 19.89 20.93 17.42
CA ASN A 77 20.15 21.94 18.45
C ASN A 77 20.05 21.36 19.86
N ILE A 78 19.06 20.51 20.14
CA ILE A 78 18.95 19.82 21.43
C ILE A 78 20.18 18.94 21.67
N LEU A 79 20.62 18.17 20.67
CA LEU A 79 21.80 17.31 20.80
C LEU A 79 23.08 18.12 21.03
N VAL A 80 23.27 19.22 20.29
CA VAL A 80 24.38 20.16 20.49
C VAL A 80 24.34 20.76 21.89
N ASN A 81 23.17 21.15 22.39
CA ASN A 81 23.01 21.68 23.74
C ASN A 81 23.27 20.61 24.81
N CYS A 82 22.82 19.37 24.62
CA CYS A 82 23.14 18.25 25.51
C CYS A 82 24.66 18.05 25.60
N LYS A 83 25.37 18.04 24.46
CA LYS A 83 26.83 17.97 24.49
C LYS A 83 27.44 19.14 25.27
N ALA A 84 26.99 20.38 25.02
CA ALA A 84 27.47 21.57 25.70
C ALA A 84 27.24 21.50 27.23
N PHE A 85 26.07 21.06 27.68
CA PHE A 85 25.81 20.79 29.09
C PHE A 85 26.75 19.72 29.64
N GLY A 86 26.97 18.65 28.87
CA GLY A 86 27.90 17.58 29.24
C GLY A 86 29.32 18.10 29.49
N ASP A 87 29.79 18.99 28.64
CA ASP A 87 31.11 19.62 28.73
C ASP A 87 31.21 20.56 29.94
N ILE A 88 30.19 21.39 30.17
CA ILE A 88 30.12 22.30 31.33
C ILE A 88 30.07 21.53 32.64
N PHE A 89 29.24 20.49 32.75
CA PHE A 89 29.15 19.68 33.97
C PHE A 89 30.46 18.95 34.27
N ALA A 90 31.15 18.43 33.25
CA ALA A 90 32.46 17.84 33.45
C ALA A 90 33.49 18.87 33.95
N GLU A 91 33.46 20.10 33.43
CA GLU A 91 34.33 21.18 33.88
C GLU A 91 34.08 21.58 35.34
N ILE A 92 32.80 21.72 35.73
CA ILE A 92 32.41 22.01 37.12
C ILE A 92 32.86 20.87 38.04
N GLY A 93 32.64 19.61 37.63
CA GLY A 93 33.02 18.44 38.42
C GLY A 93 34.50 18.40 38.78
N VAL A 94 35.39 18.77 37.86
CA VAL A 94 36.85 18.80 38.11
C VAL A 94 37.26 19.93 39.06
N LYS A 95 36.49 21.03 39.11
CA LYS A 95 36.79 22.22 39.92
C LYS A 95 36.12 22.18 41.30
N GLU A 96 35.17 21.28 41.51
CA GLU A 96 34.34 21.22 42.72
C GLU A 96 35.09 20.59 43.91
N PRO A 97 35.33 21.34 45.01
CA PRO A 97 36.04 20.82 46.18
C PRO A 97 35.26 19.78 46.98
N GLN A 98 33.93 19.76 46.93
CA GLN A 98 33.13 18.76 47.64
C GLN A 98 33.09 17.45 46.82
N PRO A 99 33.62 16.31 47.33
CA PRO A 99 33.76 15.08 46.55
C PRO A 99 32.42 14.53 46.00
N GLN A 100 31.36 14.60 46.81
CA GLN A 100 30.02 14.13 46.41
C GLN A 100 29.43 14.98 45.28
N ALA A 101 29.65 16.30 45.32
CA ALA A 101 29.17 17.19 44.27
C ALA A 101 30.00 17.02 42.99
N SER A 102 31.33 16.87 43.11
CA SER A 102 32.24 16.56 42.00
C SER A 102 31.82 15.29 41.24
N GLU A 103 31.50 14.21 41.97
CA GLU A 103 31.00 12.96 41.40
C GLU A 103 29.65 13.16 40.69
N ALA A 104 28.72 13.90 41.31
CA ALA A 104 27.41 14.18 40.72
C ALA A 104 27.53 14.95 39.40
N PHE A 105 28.36 16.00 39.34
CA PHE A 105 28.60 16.77 38.13
C PHE A 105 29.28 15.93 37.03
N SER A 106 30.25 15.09 37.38
CA SER A 106 30.88 14.16 36.43
C SER A 106 29.83 13.22 35.81
N LYS A 107 28.94 12.66 36.63
CA LYS A 107 27.86 11.77 36.17
C LYS A 107 26.83 12.49 35.30
N PHE A 108 26.47 13.73 35.62
CA PHE A 108 25.64 14.55 34.75
C PHE A 108 26.33 14.82 33.41
N GLY A 109 27.63 15.10 33.42
CA GLY A 109 28.46 15.30 32.24
C GLY A 109 28.39 14.11 31.28
N GLU A 110 28.67 12.92 31.80
CA GLU A 110 28.61 11.66 31.04
C GLU A 110 27.21 11.36 30.51
N THR A 111 26.19 11.57 31.33
CA THR A 111 24.79 11.31 30.94
C THR A 111 24.39 12.19 29.75
N HIS A 112 24.70 13.48 29.78
CA HIS A 112 24.35 14.39 28.70
C HIS A 112 25.10 14.09 27.39
N ARG A 113 26.38 13.71 27.46
CA ARG A 113 27.14 13.22 26.29
C ARG A 113 26.57 11.91 25.74
N SER A 114 26.11 11.02 26.61
CA SER A 114 25.44 9.76 26.21
C SER A 114 24.11 10.02 25.49
N ILE A 115 23.32 10.99 25.97
CA ILE A 115 22.08 11.44 25.31
C ILE A 115 22.38 11.97 23.91
N GLU A 116 23.41 12.79 23.74
CA GLU A 116 23.81 13.31 22.42
C GLU A 116 24.15 12.17 21.45
N LYS A 117 25.00 11.24 21.87
CA LYS A 117 25.41 10.10 21.03
C LYS A 117 24.25 9.18 20.65
N SER A 118 23.39 8.88 21.63
CA SER A 118 22.17 8.08 21.41
C SER A 118 21.22 8.77 20.44
N GLY A 119 21.04 10.09 20.58
CA GLY A 119 20.21 10.89 19.69
C GLY A 119 20.75 10.96 18.26
N GLN A 120 22.07 11.07 18.06
CA GLN A 120 22.68 11.01 16.72
C GLN A 120 22.44 9.66 16.04
N THR A 121 22.54 8.57 16.82
CA THR A 121 22.31 7.20 16.34
C THR A 121 20.85 7.05 15.92
N MET A 122 19.91 7.48 16.77
CA MET A 122 18.48 7.47 16.48
C MET A 122 18.17 8.29 15.22
N LEU A 123 18.74 9.49 15.09
CA LEU A 123 18.53 10.34 13.93
C LEU A 123 18.99 9.65 12.64
N SER A 124 20.17 9.03 12.66
CA SER A 124 20.74 8.31 11.52
C SER A 124 19.89 7.11 11.07
N SER A 125 19.14 6.49 11.98
CA SER A 125 18.20 5.41 11.68
C SER A 125 16.84 5.92 11.19
N ILE A 126 16.32 7.00 11.78
CA ILE A 126 14.98 7.51 11.45
C ILE A 126 14.93 8.17 10.06
N LYS A 127 15.97 8.91 9.64
CA LYS A 127 15.94 9.57 8.31
C LYS A 127 15.68 8.59 7.15
N PRO A 128 16.45 7.50 7.00
CA PRO A 128 16.22 6.54 5.93
C PRO A 128 14.86 5.85 6.05
N MET A 129 14.42 5.48 7.27
CA MET A 129 13.08 4.88 7.46
C MET A 129 11.94 5.77 6.95
N ILE A 130 11.98 7.08 7.25
CA ILE A 130 10.99 8.04 6.74
C ILE A 130 11.06 8.15 5.22
N SER A 131 12.28 8.22 4.66
CA SER A 131 12.50 8.28 3.21
C SER A 131 11.96 7.05 2.47
N ASP A 132 12.20 5.85 3.02
CA ASP A 132 11.75 4.59 2.47
C ASP A 132 10.23 4.46 2.54
N LEU A 133 9.62 4.82 3.67
CA LEU A 133 8.17 4.82 3.83
C LEU A 133 7.50 5.80 2.87
N ASN A 134 8.08 6.99 2.70
CA ASN A 134 7.59 7.98 1.74
C ASN A 134 7.70 7.47 0.29
N THR A 135 8.78 6.76 -0.04
CA THR A 135 8.96 6.13 -1.36
C THR A 135 7.96 5.00 -1.57
N TYR A 136 7.76 4.14 -0.58
CA TYR A 136 6.80 3.04 -0.62
C TYR A 136 5.37 3.57 -0.86
N LEU A 137 4.94 4.55 -0.07
CA LEU A 137 3.59 5.11 -0.13
C LEU A 137 3.30 5.90 -1.41
N ASN A 138 4.26 6.69 -1.90
CA ASN A 138 4.02 7.61 -3.02
C ASN A 138 4.51 7.10 -4.38
N LYS A 139 5.29 6.00 -4.42
CA LYS A 139 5.76 5.39 -5.67
C LYS A 139 5.34 3.94 -5.78
N ALA A 140 5.78 3.09 -4.84
CA ALA A 140 5.58 1.65 -4.95
C ALA A 140 4.11 1.22 -4.91
N ILE A 141 3.31 1.78 -3.98
CA ILE A 141 1.88 1.47 -3.89
C ILE A 141 1.12 1.91 -5.15
N PRO A 142 1.24 3.19 -5.62
CA PRO A 142 0.61 3.61 -6.87
C PRO A 142 0.98 2.75 -8.09
N ASP A 143 2.26 2.41 -8.26
CA ASP A 143 2.72 1.57 -9.38
C ASP A 143 2.15 0.15 -9.29
N THR A 144 2.08 -0.41 -8.09
CA THR A 144 1.48 -1.72 -7.85
C THR A 144 -0.01 -1.71 -8.18
N LYS A 145 -0.76 -0.69 -7.71
CA LYS A 145 -2.19 -0.52 -8.03
C LYS A 145 -2.42 -0.39 -9.53
N LEU A 146 -1.59 0.39 -10.23
CA LEU A 146 -1.66 0.55 -11.69
C LEU A 146 -1.42 -0.78 -12.41
N THR A 147 -0.44 -1.55 -11.95
CA THR A 147 -0.09 -2.86 -12.51
C THR A 147 -1.24 -3.85 -12.34
N ILE A 148 -1.82 -3.94 -11.14
CA ILE A 148 -2.99 -4.76 -10.84
C ILE A 148 -4.18 -4.37 -11.73
N LYS A 149 -4.44 -3.06 -11.88
CA LYS A 149 -5.51 -2.55 -12.75
C LYS A 149 -5.32 -2.95 -14.22
N LYS A 150 -4.09 -2.86 -14.74
CA LYS A 150 -3.76 -3.31 -16.10
C LYS A 150 -3.96 -4.81 -16.26
N TYR A 151 -3.51 -5.60 -15.29
CA TYR A 151 -3.71 -7.04 -15.29
C TYR A 151 -5.20 -7.41 -15.28
N ALA A 152 -6.01 -6.78 -14.41
CA ALA A 152 -7.45 -7.04 -14.34
C ALA A 152 -8.14 -6.74 -15.68
N ASP A 153 -7.76 -5.66 -16.36
CA ASP A 153 -8.31 -5.33 -17.68
C ASP A 153 -8.00 -6.40 -18.73
N VAL A 154 -6.76 -6.92 -18.76
CA VAL A 154 -6.36 -8.01 -19.66
C VAL A 154 -7.03 -9.33 -19.25
N LYS A 155 -7.18 -9.60 -17.96
CA LYS A 155 -7.88 -10.77 -17.44
C LYS A 155 -9.33 -10.80 -17.92
N PHE A 156 -10.10 -9.71 -17.79
CA PHE A 156 -11.49 -9.70 -18.25
C PHE A 156 -11.64 -9.91 -19.74
N GLU A 157 -10.65 -9.46 -20.51
CA GLU A 157 -10.61 -9.72 -21.93
C GLU A 157 -10.37 -11.18 -22.25
N TYR A 158 -9.37 -11.80 -21.59
CA TYR A 158 -9.13 -13.24 -21.69
C TYR A 158 -10.37 -14.05 -21.29
N LEU A 159 -11.03 -13.70 -20.18
CA LEU A 159 -12.26 -14.36 -19.74
C LEU A 159 -13.40 -14.22 -20.74
N SER A 160 -13.48 -13.09 -21.45
CA SER A 160 -14.48 -12.88 -22.51
C SER A 160 -14.25 -13.85 -23.68
N TYR A 161 -12.99 -14.13 -24.02
CA TYR A 161 -12.63 -15.14 -25.02
C TYR A 161 -12.93 -16.56 -24.55
N CYS A 162 -12.60 -16.91 -23.30
CA CYS A 162 -12.96 -18.21 -22.73
C CYS A 162 -14.47 -18.45 -22.76
N LEU A 163 -15.25 -17.42 -22.41
CA LEU A 163 -16.71 -17.49 -22.48
C LEU A 163 -17.20 -17.70 -23.90
N LYS A 164 -16.60 -17.00 -24.89
CA LYS A 164 -16.95 -17.17 -26.31
C LYS A 164 -16.67 -18.59 -26.81
N VAL A 165 -15.52 -19.16 -26.45
CA VAL A 165 -15.18 -20.55 -26.82
C VAL A 165 -16.17 -21.53 -26.20
N LYS A 166 -16.49 -21.36 -24.91
CA LYS A 166 -17.48 -22.21 -24.25
C LYS A 166 -18.87 -22.12 -24.91
N GLU A 167 -19.32 -20.92 -25.27
CA GLU A 167 -20.57 -20.73 -26.01
C GLU A 167 -20.55 -21.48 -27.36
N MET A 168 -19.41 -21.47 -28.07
CA MET A 168 -19.25 -22.22 -29.33
C MET A 168 -19.32 -23.73 -29.12
N ASP A 169 -18.65 -24.25 -28.08
CA ASP A 169 -18.70 -25.68 -27.73
C ASP A 169 -20.13 -26.13 -27.34
N ASP A 170 -20.83 -25.31 -26.55
CA ASP A 170 -22.22 -25.56 -26.13
C ASP A 170 -23.19 -25.54 -27.34
N GLU A 171 -22.98 -24.65 -28.30
CA GLU A 171 -23.74 -24.58 -29.55
C GLU A 171 -23.48 -25.79 -30.46
N GLU A 172 -22.23 -26.23 -30.58
CA GLU A 172 -21.87 -27.44 -31.35
C GLU A 172 -22.54 -28.68 -30.75
N TYR A 173 -22.47 -28.86 -29.43
CA TYR A 173 -23.14 -29.97 -28.74
C TYR A 173 -24.65 -29.95 -28.99
N THR A 174 -25.28 -28.77 -28.91
CA THR A 174 -26.72 -28.62 -29.11
C THR A 174 -27.11 -28.88 -30.57
N TYR A 175 -26.31 -28.42 -31.53
CA TYR A 175 -26.50 -28.73 -32.94
C TYR A 175 -26.42 -30.24 -33.21
N GLN A 176 -25.44 -30.94 -32.61
CA GLN A 176 -25.33 -32.40 -32.73
C GLN A 176 -26.57 -33.12 -32.15
N ALA A 177 -27.17 -32.58 -31.09
CA ALA A 177 -28.35 -33.16 -30.45
C ALA A 177 -29.67 -32.91 -31.19
N LEU A 178 -29.86 -31.71 -31.75
CA LEU A 178 -31.14 -31.25 -32.32
C LEU A 178 -31.14 -31.14 -33.85
N GLN A 179 -29.98 -31.15 -34.50
CA GLN A 179 -29.78 -30.88 -35.93
C GLN A 179 -30.33 -29.53 -36.42
N GLU A 180 -30.48 -28.56 -35.53
CA GLU A 180 -30.93 -27.21 -35.87
C GLU A 180 -29.81 -26.18 -35.56
N PRO A 181 -29.47 -25.28 -36.51
CA PRO A 181 -28.48 -24.24 -36.26
C PRO A 181 -29.00 -23.20 -35.27
N LEU A 182 -28.21 -22.90 -34.24
CA LEU A 182 -28.46 -21.81 -33.30
C LEU A 182 -27.62 -20.59 -33.68
N TYR A 183 -28.22 -19.40 -33.63
CA TYR A 183 -27.56 -18.14 -34.02
C TYR A 183 -26.81 -17.45 -32.86
N ARG A 184 -26.59 -18.13 -31.73
CA ARG A 184 -26.01 -17.53 -30.52
C ARG A 184 -24.57 -17.03 -30.76
N VAL A 185 -23.81 -17.64 -31.69
CA VAL A 185 -22.48 -17.15 -32.08
C VAL A 185 -22.55 -15.76 -32.75
N GLU A 186 -23.54 -15.49 -33.59
CA GLU A 186 -23.67 -14.23 -34.35
C GLU A 186 -24.43 -13.14 -33.58
N THR A 187 -25.52 -13.50 -32.88
CA THR A 187 -26.39 -12.53 -32.19
C THR A 187 -26.01 -12.30 -30.72
N GLY A 188 -25.16 -13.18 -30.16
CA GLY A 188 -24.79 -13.22 -28.75
C GLY A 188 -25.83 -13.97 -27.89
N ASN A 189 -25.37 -14.53 -26.77
CA ASN A 189 -26.23 -15.24 -25.83
C ASN A 189 -26.99 -14.27 -24.91
N TYR A 190 -28.31 -14.17 -25.05
CA TYR A 190 -29.17 -13.27 -24.26
C TYR A 190 -29.35 -13.73 -22.80
N GLU A 191 -29.14 -15.00 -22.48
CA GLU A 191 -29.19 -15.51 -21.10
C GLU A 191 -27.96 -15.11 -20.26
N TYR A 192 -26.88 -14.66 -20.93
CA TYR A 192 -25.63 -14.26 -20.29
C TYR A 192 -25.36 -12.75 -20.33
N ARG A 193 -26.27 -11.93 -20.89
CA ARG A 193 -26.18 -10.46 -20.84
C ARG A 193 -26.57 -9.92 -19.47
#